data_AF-A0A9W4II77-F1
#
_entry.id   AF-A0A9W4II77-F1
#
_cell.length_a   1.000
_cell.length_b   1.000
_cell.length_c   1.000
_cell.angle_alpha   90.00
_cell.angle_beta   90.00
_cell.angle_gamma   90.00
#
_symmetry.space_group_name_H-M   'P 1'
#
loop_
_entity.id
_entity.type
_entity.pdbx_description
1 polymer ?
#
loop_
_entity_poly.entity_id
_entity_poly.type
_entity_poly.pdbx_seq_one_letter_code
_entity_poly.pdbx_strand_id
1 'polypeptide(L)'
;MAVVARISQRVSTHVGHTIWIEAVRVERDHTPTRPLQAYMAEDTIVQHCILWQQILIFFARTQVAHDRHRPQYLFTRRQQRAWDALWAAAQSVARSSSPPPTVPRPRQATRSTDDADASDASDASDANEDGVDQCGTPTHDTPENRAPFELTAIEAACLDFCMELLN
;
A
#
# COMPACT_ATOMS: atom_id res chain seq x y z
N MET A 1 2.36 4.35 -2.05
CA MET A 1 1.33 5.24 -1.45
C MET A 1 0.41 4.49 -0.50
N ALA A 2 -0.70 3.88 -0.93
CA ALA A 2 -1.69 3.32 0.01
C ALA A 2 -1.13 2.31 1.03
N VAL A 3 -0.18 1.44 0.65
CA VAL A 3 0.50 0.53 1.59
C VAL A 3 1.39 1.30 2.58
N VAL A 4 2.26 2.20 2.11
CA VAL A 4 3.05 3.13 2.95
C VAL A 4 2.20 3.89 3.96
N ALA A 5 1.06 4.45 3.51
CA ALA A 5 0.17 5.21 4.36
C ALA A 5 -0.47 4.31 5.45
N ARG A 6 -0.94 3.11 5.09
CA ARG A 6 -1.44 2.12 6.06
C ARG A 6 -0.37 1.68 7.06
N ILE A 7 0.85 1.42 6.61
CA ILE A 7 2.00 1.13 7.47
C ILE A 7 2.23 2.30 8.43
N SER A 8 2.25 3.56 7.96
CA SER A 8 2.44 4.73 8.82
C SER A 8 1.34 4.90 9.87
N GLN A 9 0.05 4.72 9.53
CA GLN A 9 -1.05 4.79 10.51
C GLN A 9 -0.99 3.62 11.52
N ARG A 10 -0.61 2.40 11.08
CA ARG A 10 -0.42 1.24 11.97
C ARG A 10 0.76 1.44 12.94
N VAL A 11 1.89 1.95 12.44
CA VAL A 11 3.05 2.34 13.27
C VAL A 11 2.64 3.42 14.28
N SER A 12 2.03 4.52 13.83
CA SER A 12 1.59 5.61 14.72
C SER A 12 0.65 5.11 15.81
N THR A 13 -0.36 4.30 15.46
CA THR A 13 -1.31 3.74 16.43
C THR A 13 -0.62 2.82 17.44
N HIS A 14 0.25 1.91 16.99
CA HIS A 14 0.93 0.96 17.88
C HIS A 14 1.97 1.64 18.80
N VAL A 15 2.74 2.58 18.26
CA VAL A 15 3.70 3.38 19.02
C VAL A 15 3.00 4.35 19.96
N GLY A 16 1.89 4.97 19.53
CA GLY A 16 1.02 5.76 20.40
C GLY A 16 0.46 4.94 21.57
N HIS A 17 -0.03 3.72 21.30
CA HIS A 17 -0.56 2.85 22.36
C HIS A 17 0.52 2.41 23.35
N THR A 18 1.72 2.02 22.90
CA THR A 18 2.82 1.63 23.80
C THR A 18 3.37 2.81 24.60
N ILE A 19 3.52 4.00 23.99
CA ILE A 19 3.85 5.25 24.71
C ILE A 19 2.77 5.58 25.75
N TRP A 20 1.48 5.40 25.43
CA TRP A 20 0.39 5.66 26.38
C TRP A 20 0.42 4.69 27.56
N ILE A 21 0.68 3.40 27.32
CA ILE A 21 0.84 2.40 28.39
C ILE A 21 2.00 2.80 29.31
N GLU A 22 3.18 3.12 28.77
CA GLU A 22 4.32 3.52 29.61
C GLU A 22 4.07 4.85 30.34
N ALA A 23 3.41 5.82 29.71
CA ALA A 23 3.01 7.06 30.37
C ALA A 23 2.06 6.80 31.55
N VAL A 24 1.02 5.97 31.38
CA VAL A 24 0.10 5.58 32.47
C VAL A 24 0.79 4.76 33.57
N ARG A 25 1.85 4.01 33.23
CA ARG A 25 2.66 3.27 34.21
C ARG A 25 3.57 4.16 35.05
N VAL A 26 3.98 5.33 34.54
CA VAL A 26 4.92 6.26 35.20
C VAL A 26 4.22 7.46 35.84
N GLU A 27 3.25 8.06 35.15
CA GLU A 27 2.53 9.28 35.57
C GLU A 27 1.24 8.92 36.33
N ARG A 28 1.38 8.54 37.60
CA ARG A 28 0.27 8.00 38.41
C ARG A 28 -0.83 9.00 38.75
N ASP A 29 -0.49 10.29 38.81
CA ASP A 29 -1.35 11.40 39.25
C ASP A 29 -1.77 12.34 38.09
N HIS A 30 -1.60 11.88 36.85
CA HIS A 30 -2.06 12.59 35.65
C HIS A 30 -2.70 11.63 34.64
N THR A 31 -3.56 12.18 33.78
CA THR A 31 -4.05 11.45 32.60
C THR A 31 -3.19 11.87 31.41
N PRO A 32 -2.37 10.97 30.82
CA PRO A 32 -1.53 11.33 29.69
C PRO A 32 -2.39 11.83 28.52
N THR A 33 -2.01 12.98 27.94
CA THR A 33 -2.65 13.50 26.73
C THR A 33 -2.49 12.49 25.61
N ARG A 34 -3.58 12.12 24.92
CA ARG A 34 -3.61 11.04 23.90
C ARG A 34 -2.43 11.16 22.91
N PRO A 35 -1.42 10.27 22.97
CA PRO A 35 -0.29 10.32 22.06
C PRO A 35 -0.66 9.75 20.69
N LEU A 36 -0.03 10.28 19.63
CA LEU A 36 0.07 9.73 18.27
C LEU A 36 -1.11 8.83 17.80
N GLN A 37 -2.34 9.34 17.93
CA GLN A 37 -3.52 8.65 17.38
C GLN A 37 -3.42 8.63 15.85
N ALA A 38 -3.87 7.55 15.20
CA ALA A 38 -4.06 7.56 13.75
C ALA A 38 -4.94 8.76 13.34
N TYR A 39 -4.43 9.57 12.42
CA TYR A 39 -5.12 10.76 11.91
C TYR A 39 -6.23 10.38 10.91
N MET A 40 -6.28 9.12 10.49
CA MET A 40 -7.15 8.64 9.42
C MET A 40 -7.75 7.27 9.72
N ALA A 41 -9.01 7.08 9.33
CA ALA A 41 -9.63 5.75 9.25
C ALA A 41 -9.12 5.02 7.99
N GLU A 42 -8.90 3.71 8.12
CA GLU A 42 -8.34 2.81 7.09
C GLU A 42 -8.97 3.00 5.71
N ASP A 43 -10.31 3.02 5.64
CA ASP A 43 -11.08 3.14 4.40
C ASP A 43 -10.80 4.44 3.64
N THR A 44 -10.47 5.51 4.37
CA THR A 44 -10.19 6.85 3.81
C THR A 44 -8.76 7.00 3.29
N ILE A 45 -7.85 6.09 3.62
CA ILE A 45 -6.43 6.16 3.26
C ILE A 45 -6.24 6.12 1.74
N VAL A 46 -7.01 5.28 1.05
CA VAL A 46 -6.96 5.18 -0.43
C VAL A 46 -7.33 6.52 -1.06
N GLN A 47 -8.40 7.17 -0.59
CA GLN A 47 -8.88 8.45 -1.14
C GLN A 47 -7.85 9.57 -1.02
N HIS A 48 -7.19 9.71 0.14
CA HIS A 48 -6.16 10.74 0.33
C HIS A 48 -4.86 10.43 -0.43
N CYS A 49 -4.56 9.15 -0.66
CA CYS A 49 -3.44 8.74 -1.50
C CYS A 49 -3.61 9.14 -2.97
N ILE A 50 -4.84 9.37 -3.47
CA ILE A 50 -5.09 9.81 -4.86
C ILE A 50 -4.45 11.18 -5.13
N LEU A 51 -4.58 12.14 -4.20
CA LEU A 51 -3.98 13.47 -4.37
C LEU A 51 -2.45 13.38 -4.44
N TRP A 52 -1.83 12.59 -3.57
CA TRP A 52 -0.39 12.34 -3.61
C TRP A 52 0.06 11.59 -4.86
N GLN A 53 -0.73 10.64 -5.38
CA GLN A 53 -0.48 10.00 -6.67
C GLN A 53 -0.53 11.01 -7.82
N GLN A 54 -1.50 11.94 -7.82
CA GLN A 54 -1.58 13.01 -8.82
C GLN A 54 -0.36 13.94 -8.78
N ILE A 55 0.12 14.29 -7.58
CA ILE A 55 1.35 15.07 -7.37
C ILE A 55 2.58 14.33 -7.92
N LEU A 56 2.74 13.04 -7.60
CA LEU A 56 3.84 12.21 -8.13
C LEU A 56 3.81 12.08 -9.66
N ILE A 57 2.61 11.92 -10.25
CA ILE A 57 2.41 11.87 -11.70
C ILE A 57 2.71 13.23 -12.36
N PHE A 58 2.39 14.34 -11.70
CA PHE A 58 2.78 15.68 -12.15
C PHE A 58 4.30 15.84 -12.18
N PHE A 59 5.00 15.46 -11.12
CA PHE A 59 6.47 15.51 -11.09
C PHE A 59 7.09 14.61 -12.17
N ALA A 60 6.63 13.36 -12.32
CA ALA A 60 7.10 12.47 -13.38
C ALA A 60 6.97 13.10 -14.79
N ARG A 61 5.87 13.81 -15.07
CA ARG A 61 5.62 14.48 -16.35
C ARG A 61 6.39 15.80 -16.53
N THR A 62 6.90 16.41 -15.47
CA THR A 62 7.73 17.64 -15.56
C THR A 62 9.23 17.37 -15.63
N GLN A 63 9.67 16.16 -15.23
CA GLN A 63 11.08 15.74 -15.31
C GLN A 63 11.43 14.98 -16.61
N VAL A 64 10.44 14.48 -17.36
CA VAL A 64 10.68 13.96 -18.71
C VAL A 64 10.94 15.11 -19.69
N ALA A 65 11.99 14.99 -20.50
CA ALA A 65 12.31 15.98 -21.52
C ALA A 65 11.14 16.13 -22.53
N HIS A 66 10.63 17.35 -22.66
CA HIS A 66 9.47 17.68 -23.49
C HIS A 66 9.76 18.90 -24.37
N ASP A 67 9.24 18.86 -25.60
CA ASP A 67 10.00 19.31 -26.78
C ASP A 67 10.09 20.82 -27.03
N ARG A 68 9.52 21.69 -26.16
CA ARG A 68 9.89 23.13 -26.09
C ARG A 68 9.23 24.04 -25.04
N HIS A 69 8.06 23.71 -24.48
CA HIS A 69 7.19 24.75 -23.85
C HIS A 69 6.59 24.44 -22.46
N ARG A 70 6.99 23.36 -21.78
CA ARG A 70 6.64 23.17 -20.36
C ARG A 70 7.82 23.61 -19.48
N PRO A 71 7.63 24.51 -18.49
CA PRO A 71 8.68 24.77 -17.51
C PRO A 71 8.93 23.50 -16.69
N GLN A 72 10.21 23.16 -16.52
CA GLN A 72 10.63 22.06 -15.66
C GLN A 72 10.41 22.45 -14.19
N TYR A 73 10.00 21.49 -13.36
CA TYR A 73 9.93 21.74 -11.92
C TYR A 73 11.35 21.71 -11.32
N LEU A 74 11.79 22.82 -10.74
CA LEU A 74 13.11 22.93 -10.14
C LEU A 74 13.09 22.38 -8.71
N PHE A 75 13.49 21.13 -8.54
CA PHE A 75 13.69 20.52 -7.22
C PHE A 75 14.86 21.17 -6.46
N THR A 76 14.77 21.18 -5.13
CA THR A 76 15.94 21.44 -4.28
C THR A 76 16.98 20.32 -4.44
N ARG A 77 18.24 20.57 -4.08
CA ARG A 77 19.32 19.55 -4.13
C ARG A 77 19.04 18.30 -3.27
N ARG A 78 18.11 18.36 -2.32
CA ARG A 78 17.68 17.19 -1.53
C ARG A 78 16.53 16.46 -2.22
N GLN A 79 15.47 17.18 -2.58
CA GLN A 79 14.33 16.67 -3.35
C GLN A 79 14.78 15.95 -4.63
N GLN A 80 15.76 16.50 -5.36
CA GLN A 80 16.31 15.86 -6.56
C GLN A 80 16.93 14.50 -6.25
N ARG A 81 17.71 14.36 -5.17
CA ARG A 81 18.33 13.09 -4.79
C ARG A 81 17.30 12.03 -4.38
N ALA A 82 16.28 12.45 -3.62
CA ALA A 82 15.18 11.57 -3.24
C ALA A 82 14.33 11.17 -4.45
N TRP A 83 14.12 12.10 -5.39
CA TRP A 83 13.48 11.82 -6.68
C TRP A 83 14.29 10.83 -7.54
N ASP A 84 15.60 11.03 -7.66
CA ASP A 84 16.49 10.16 -8.44
C ASP A 84 16.51 8.74 -7.85
N ALA A 85 16.52 8.61 -6.52
CA ALA A 85 16.42 7.33 -5.81
C ALA A 85 15.07 6.63 -6.04
N LEU A 86 13.95 7.37 -5.89
CA LEU A 86 12.60 6.88 -6.19
C LEU A 86 12.47 6.44 -7.66
N TRP A 87 13.02 7.22 -8.60
CA TRP A 87 12.99 6.93 -10.02
C TRP A 87 13.85 5.69 -10.38
N ALA A 88 14.99 5.50 -9.71
CA ALA A 88 15.80 4.29 -9.86
C ALA A 88 15.08 3.03 -9.33
N ALA A 89 14.39 3.14 -8.18
CA ALA A 89 13.59 2.06 -7.61
C ALA A 89 12.33 1.74 -8.44
N ALA A 90 11.65 2.76 -8.98
CA ALA A 90 10.55 2.57 -9.92
C ALA A 90 11.00 1.84 -11.20
N GLN A 91 12.17 2.19 -11.74
CA GLN A 91 12.74 1.48 -12.89
C GLN A 91 13.18 0.04 -12.59
N SER A 92 13.69 -0.28 -11.40
CA SER A 92 14.03 -1.68 -11.07
C SER A 92 12.78 -2.55 -11.02
N VAL A 93 11.72 -2.08 -10.36
CA VAL A 93 10.40 -2.74 -10.32
C VAL A 93 9.82 -2.90 -11.73
N ALA A 94 9.85 -1.85 -12.56
CA ALA A 94 9.39 -1.92 -13.94
C ALA A 94 10.20 -2.93 -14.79
N ARG A 95 11.52 -3.00 -14.61
CA ARG A 95 12.38 -3.99 -15.29
C ARG A 95 12.06 -5.42 -14.85
N SER A 96 11.84 -5.67 -13.55
CA SER A 96 11.41 -7.00 -13.06
C SER A 96 9.99 -7.39 -13.46
N SER A 97 9.12 -6.41 -13.75
CA SER A 97 7.74 -6.64 -14.20
C SER A 97 7.62 -6.79 -15.72
N SER A 98 8.71 -6.64 -16.49
CA SER A 98 8.68 -6.86 -17.94
C SER A 98 8.59 -8.36 -18.23
N PRO A 99 7.59 -8.83 -19.00
CA PRO A 99 7.63 -10.19 -19.51
C PRO A 99 8.86 -10.37 -20.41
N PRO A 100 9.44 -11.59 -20.48
CA PRO A 100 10.55 -11.87 -21.39
C PRO A 100 10.11 -11.69 -22.86
N PRO A 101 11.02 -11.27 -23.76
CA PRO A 101 10.68 -11.12 -25.17
C PRO A 101 10.19 -12.45 -25.73
N THR A 102 8.93 -12.47 -26.18
CA THR A 102 8.29 -13.69 -26.67
C THR A 102 8.94 -14.11 -28.00
N VAL A 103 9.85 -15.07 -27.91
CA VAL A 103 10.47 -15.68 -29.08
C VAL A 103 9.36 -16.26 -29.97
N PRO A 104 9.28 -15.89 -31.26
CA PRO A 104 8.16 -16.31 -32.11
C PRO A 104 8.21 -17.81 -32.39
N ARG A 105 7.46 -18.59 -31.59
CA ARG A 105 7.37 -20.05 -31.75
C ARG A 105 6.77 -20.38 -33.12
N PRO A 106 7.42 -21.23 -33.95
CA PRO A 106 6.87 -21.61 -35.25
C PRO A 106 5.47 -22.24 -35.13
N ARG A 107 4.59 -21.89 -36.07
CA ARG A 107 3.27 -22.51 -36.21
C ARG A 107 3.43 -23.95 -36.69
N GLN A 108 2.86 -24.90 -35.94
CA GLN A 108 2.38 -26.18 -36.46
C GLN A 108 0.87 -26.26 -36.16
N ALA A 109 0.12 -26.99 -36.98
CA ALA A 109 -1.34 -26.91 -37.04
C ALA A 109 -2.00 -28.29 -37.26
N THR A 110 -3.26 -28.43 -36.81
CA THR A 110 -4.06 -29.68 -36.77
C THR A 110 -3.50 -30.73 -35.78
N ARG A 111 -4.26 -31.66 -35.19
CA ARG A 111 -5.70 -32.06 -35.19
C ARG A 111 -5.97 -32.75 -33.82
N SER A 112 -7.17 -33.04 -33.29
CA SER A 112 -8.57 -33.06 -33.78
C SER A 112 -9.56 -32.69 -32.64
N THR A 113 -10.86 -32.68 -32.95
CA THR A 113 -12.00 -32.93 -32.04
C THR A 113 -12.30 -34.45 -31.96
N ASP A 114 -13.24 -35.02 -31.19
CA ASP A 114 -14.31 -34.50 -30.30
C ASP A 114 -14.07 -34.99 -28.82
N ASP A 115 -14.91 -35.62 -27.97
CA ASP A 115 -16.33 -36.09 -27.95
C ASP A 115 -16.76 -36.44 -26.48
N ALA A 116 -18.08 -36.63 -26.22
CA ALA A 116 -18.75 -37.33 -25.08
C ALA A 116 -18.53 -36.87 -23.60
N ASP A 117 -19.45 -37.05 -22.61
CA ASP A 117 -20.93 -37.26 -22.55
C ASP A 117 -21.44 -37.08 -21.07
N ALA A 118 -22.77 -37.03 -20.83
CA ALA A 118 -23.54 -37.28 -19.58
C ALA A 118 -23.10 -36.61 -18.24
N SER A 119 -23.79 -35.61 -17.66
CA SER A 119 -25.15 -35.60 -17.02
C SER A 119 -25.28 -36.30 -15.66
N ASP A 120 -25.69 -35.56 -14.60
CA ASP A 120 -26.85 -35.90 -13.73
C ASP A 120 -27.28 -34.67 -12.88
N ALA A 121 -28.22 -34.84 -11.95
CA ALA A 121 -29.17 -33.81 -11.49
C ALA A 121 -28.93 -33.18 -10.09
N SER A 122 -29.91 -32.33 -9.75
CA SER A 122 -30.14 -31.55 -8.52
C SER A 122 -30.01 -32.27 -7.18
N ASP A 123 -29.70 -31.49 -6.14
CA ASP A 123 -30.63 -31.36 -5.01
C ASP A 123 -30.59 -29.94 -4.42
N ALA A 124 -31.53 -29.59 -3.55
CA ALA A 124 -31.62 -28.32 -2.83
C ALA A 124 -31.86 -28.53 -1.33
N SER A 125 -31.28 -27.66 -0.49
CA SER A 125 -31.59 -27.62 0.95
C SER A 125 -31.45 -26.17 1.45
N ASP A 126 -32.21 -25.85 2.49
CA ASP A 126 -32.45 -24.47 2.97
C ASP A 126 -32.32 -24.41 4.50
N ALA A 127 -32.29 -23.19 5.05
CA ALA A 127 -32.45 -22.81 6.45
C ALA A 127 -31.43 -23.35 7.48
N ASN A 128 -30.58 -22.45 7.99
CA ASN A 128 -30.76 -21.90 9.35
C ASN A 128 -29.62 -20.93 9.72
N GLU A 129 -29.92 -19.63 9.76
CA GLU A 129 -29.18 -18.66 10.58
C GLU A 129 -30.15 -18.12 11.65
N ASP A 130 -30.14 -18.74 12.83
CA ASP A 130 -31.04 -18.42 13.93
C ASP A 130 -30.26 -17.87 15.14
N GLY A 131 -30.60 -16.64 15.52
CA GLY A 131 -30.61 -16.23 16.93
C GLY A 131 -29.33 -15.73 17.63
N VAL A 132 -29.37 -14.42 17.95
CA VAL A 132 -29.19 -13.88 19.33
C VAL A 132 -27.77 -13.74 19.95
N ASP A 133 -27.37 -12.46 20.03
CA ASP A 133 -26.67 -11.74 21.12
C ASP A 133 -25.23 -12.02 21.62
N GLN A 134 -24.55 -10.89 21.84
CA GLN A 134 -23.65 -10.53 22.95
C GLN A 134 -22.52 -11.51 23.39
N CYS A 135 -21.29 -11.11 23.07
CA CYS A 135 -20.41 -10.51 24.09
C CYS A 135 -19.32 -9.64 23.44
N GLY A 136 -18.85 -8.60 24.13
CA GLY A 136 -17.74 -7.77 23.65
C GLY A 136 -16.41 -8.48 23.78
N THR A 137 -15.89 -9.03 22.67
CA THR A 137 -14.52 -9.58 22.63
C THR A 137 -13.49 -8.45 22.63
N PRO A 138 -12.46 -8.49 23.51
CA PRO A 138 -11.32 -7.60 23.35
C PRO A 138 -10.62 -7.94 22.04
N THR A 139 -10.15 -6.92 21.31
CA THR A 139 -9.40 -7.12 20.05
C THR A 139 -8.15 -7.94 20.32
N HIS A 140 -8.22 -9.23 19.96
CA HIS A 140 -7.14 -10.18 20.08
C HIS A 140 -5.97 -9.71 19.21
N ASP A 141 -4.75 -9.65 19.76
CA ASP A 141 -3.53 -9.34 19.01
C ASP A 141 -3.21 -10.49 18.04
N THR A 142 -3.82 -10.44 16.85
CA THR A 142 -3.58 -11.38 15.76
C THR A 142 -2.10 -11.36 15.37
N PRO A 143 -1.45 -12.52 15.19
CA PRO A 143 -0.01 -12.60 14.91
C PRO A 143 0.43 -11.86 13.63
N GLU A 144 -0.49 -11.57 12.71
CA GLU A 144 -0.30 -10.69 11.55
C GLU A 144 0.21 -9.28 11.92
N ASN A 145 -0.16 -8.76 13.09
CA ASN A 145 0.28 -7.46 13.59
C ASN A 145 1.77 -7.48 14.03
N ARG A 146 2.39 -8.67 14.10
CA ARG A 146 3.80 -8.88 14.48
C ARG A 146 4.76 -8.96 13.30
N ALA A 147 4.26 -8.88 12.06
CA ALA A 147 5.12 -8.70 10.90
C ALA A 147 5.89 -7.37 11.05
N PRO A 148 7.24 -7.35 10.92
CA PRO A 148 8.01 -6.12 10.97
C PRO A 148 7.50 -5.14 9.91
N PHE A 149 7.64 -3.83 10.19
CA PHE A 149 7.17 -2.75 9.32
C PHE A 149 8.10 -2.55 8.10
N GLU A 150 8.29 -3.62 7.33
CA GLU A 150 9.15 -3.65 6.15
C GLU A 150 8.50 -2.91 4.99
N LEU A 151 8.99 -1.70 4.73
CA LEU A 151 8.74 -0.98 3.48
C LEU A 151 9.61 -1.59 2.38
N THR A 152 9.04 -1.87 1.21
CA THR A 152 9.85 -2.25 0.05
C THR A 152 10.75 -1.07 -0.38
N ALA A 153 11.83 -1.32 -1.12
CA ALA A 153 12.79 -0.27 -1.50
C ALA A 153 12.16 0.90 -2.27
N ILE A 154 11.13 0.64 -3.10
CA ILE A 154 10.36 1.68 -3.80
C ILE A 154 9.44 2.46 -2.85
N GLU A 155 8.96 1.83 -1.79
CA GLU A 155 8.08 2.44 -0.79
C GLU A 155 8.83 3.33 0.20
N ALA A 156 10.00 2.88 0.65
CA ALA A 156 10.91 3.69 1.45
C ALA A 156 11.36 4.94 0.69
N ALA A 157 11.88 4.79 -0.53
CA ALA A 157 12.27 5.93 -1.37
C ALA A 157 11.09 6.89 -1.69
N CYS A 158 9.86 6.36 -1.72
CA CYS A 158 8.66 7.18 -1.91
C CYS A 158 8.25 7.95 -0.64
N LEU A 159 8.44 7.36 0.55
CA LEU A 159 8.31 8.06 1.83
C LEU A 159 9.35 9.18 1.94
N ASP A 160 10.62 8.88 1.68
CA ASP A 160 11.73 9.84 1.74
C ASP A 160 11.50 11.04 0.82
N PHE A 161 11.06 10.80 -0.42
CA PHE A 161 10.71 11.88 -1.35
C PHE A 161 9.51 12.70 -0.85
N CYS A 162 8.49 12.08 -0.25
CA CYS A 162 7.36 12.82 0.33
C CYS A 162 7.77 13.65 1.56
N MET A 163 8.76 13.22 2.34
CA MET A 163 9.31 14.01 3.45
C MET A 163 10.14 15.20 2.95
N GLU A 164 10.98 15.03 1.93
CA GLU A 164 11.75 16.13 1.32
C GLU A 164 10.87 17.13 0.53
N LEU A 165 9.62 16.78 0.20
CA LEU A 165 8.62 17.74 -0.31
C LEU A 165 7.95 18.60 0.78
N LEU A 166 8.12 18.25 2.06
CA LEU A 166 7.52 18.94 3.21
C LEU A 166 8.56 19.74 4.04
N ASN A 167 9.82 19.77 3.60
CA ASN A 167 10.96 20.49 4.19
C ASN A 167 11.53 21.56 3.24
#